data_AF-A0A011QF24-F1
#
_entry.id   AF-A0A011QF24-F1
#
_cell.length_a   1.000
_cell.length_b   1.000
_cell.length_c   1.000
_cell.angle_alpha   90.00
_cell.angle_beta   90.00
_cell.angle_gamma   90.00
#
_symmetry.space_group_name_H-M   'P 1'
#
loop_
_entity.id
_entity.type
_entity.pdbx_description
1 polymer ?
#
loop_
_entity_poly.entity_id
_entity_poly.type
_entity_poly.pdbx_seq_one_letter_code
_entity_poly.pdbx_strand_id
1 'polypeptide(L)'
;MVTRITDEEWDKLSPENFETHSLLRAVDAVDELRADLNDGGYATPPQLRTDLLKLHQLAMAVINEGARSQVAYLFELASDLDEQVSHMMTNLEEVQATLSQLTALYPDSLCYGGLDGDK
;
A
#
# COMPACT_ATOMS: atom_id res chain seq x y z
N MET A 1 22.85 27.04 -8.35
CA MET A 1 23.59 26.10 -9.23
C MET A 1 22.54 25.16 -9.81
N VAL A 2 22.33 25.12 -11.13
CA VAL A 2 21.35 24.19 -11.72
C VAL A 2 22.00 22.82 -11.70
N THR A 3 21.47 21.91 -10.89
CA THR A 3 21.81 20.49 -10.98
C THR A 3 21.43 20.01 -12.37
N ARG A 4 22.43 19.67 -13.17
CA ARG A 4 22.24 19.12 -14.53
C ARG A 4 22.65 17.66 -14.48
N ILE A 5 21.77 16.80 -14.94
CA ILE A 5 22.06 15.38 -15.17
C ILE A 5 22.89 15.22 -16.45
N THR A 6 23.69 14.17 -16.53
CA THR A 6 24.50 13.88 -17.71
C THR A 6 23.64 13.30 -18.84
N ASP A 7 24.14 13.33 -20.08
CA ASP A 7 23.44 12.73 -21.23
C ASP A 7 23.23 11.21 -21.03
N GLU A 8 24.20 10.53 -20.39
CA GLU A 8 24.09 9.10 -20.05
C GLU A 8 22.99 8.83 -19.01
N GLU A 9 22.79 9.73 -18.04
CA GLU A 9 21.70 9.64 -17.06
C GLU A 9 20.35 9.99 -17.70
N TRP A 10 20.33 10.91 -18.65
CA TRP A 10 19.15 11.24 -19.43
C TRP A 10 18.68 10.06 -20.28
N ASP A 11 19.60 9.34 -20.94
CA ASP A 11 19.28 8.15 -21.73
C ASP A 11 18.70 7.01 -20.88
N LYS A 12 19.06 6.94 -19.59
CA LYS A 12 18.45 5.99 -18.64
C LYS A 12 16.98 6.30 -18.35
N LEU A 13 16.52 7.54 -18.52
CA LEU A 13 15.11 7.94 -18.36
C LEU A 13 14.27 7.73 -19.63
N SER A 14 14.71 6.81 -20.50
CA SER A 14 13.99 6.44 -21.70
C SER A 14 12.80 5.51 -21.42
N PRO A 15 11.80 5.46 -22.33
CA PRO A 15 10.68 4.52 -22.23
C PRO A 15 11.07 3.04 -22.20
N GLU A 16 12.31 2.71 -22.61
CA GLU A 16 12.84 1.34 -22.55
C GLU A 16 13.15 0.89 -21.11
N ASN A 17 13.48 1.84 -20.21
CA ASN A 17 13.81 1.55 -18.82
C ASN A 17 12.63 1.75 -17.86
N PHE A 18 11.66 2.60 -18.22
CA PHE A 18 10.44 2.82 -17.43
C PHE A 18 9.23 3.14 -18.30
N GLU A 19 8.21 2.29 -18.23
CA GLU A 19 6.91 2.52 -18.86
C GLU A 19 6.04 3.41 -17.96
N THR A 20 5.69 4.62 -18.42
CA THR A 20 4.85 5.53 -17.62
C THR A 20 3.44 4.99 -17.35
N HIS A 21 2.95 4.03 -18.15
CA HIS A 21 1.69 3.34 -17.86
C HIS A 21 1.75 2.50 -16.58
N SER A 22 2.93 2.05 -16.13
CA SER A 22 3.07 1.40 -14.83
C SER A 22 2.62 2.32 -13.68
N LEU A 23 2.82 3.64 -13.80
CA LEU A 23 2.29 4.60 -12.81
C LEU A 23 0.76 4.66 -12.82
N LEU A 24 0.11 4.50 -13.98
CA LEU A 24 -1.35 4.44 -14.04
C LEU A 24 -1.87 3.14 -13.41
N ARG A 25 -1.20 2.00 -13.65
CA ARG A 25 -1.52 0.74 -12.97
C ARG A 25 -1.38 0.85 -11.45
N ALA A 26 -0.34 1.54 -10.97
CA ALA A 26 -0.19 1.83 -9.54
C ALA A 26 -1.32 2.72 -8.99
N VAL A 27 -1.83 3.67 -9.77
CA VAL A 27 -3.01 4.46 -9.39
C VAL A 27 -4.25 3.55 -9.32
N ASP A 28 -4.45 2.67 -10.30
CA ASP A 28 -5.57 1.71 -10.30
C ASP A 28 -5.53 0.82 -9.04
N ALA A 29 -4.35 0.32 -8.66
CA ALA A 29 -4.16 -0.46 -7.43
C ALA A 29 -4.52 0.35 -6.15
N VAL A 30 -4.22 1.65 -6.11
CA VAL A 30 -4.66 2.54 -5.03
C VAL A 30 -6.17 2.76 -5.03
N ASP A 31 -6.79 2.84 -6.22
CA ASP A 31 -8.23 2.96 -6.34
C ASP A 31 -8.95 1.70 -5.84
N GLU A 32 -8.40 0.51 -6.06
CA GLU A 32 -8.89 -0.74 -5.46
C GLU A 32 -8.81 -0.69 -3.91
N LEU A 33 -7.68 -0.26 -3.35
CA LEU A 33 -7.53 -0.08 -1.89
C LEU A 33 -8.54 0.89 -1.29
N ARG A 34 -9.01 1.86 -2.07
CA ARG A 34 -10.03 2.82 -1.61
C ARG A 34 -11.34 2.12 -1.28
N ALA A 35 -11.69 1.02 -1.94
CA ALA A 35 -12.91 0.28 -1.62
C ALA A 35 -12.88 -0.25 -0.17
N ASP A 36 -11.71 -0.64 0.32
CA ASP A 36 -11.53 -1.24 1.65
C ASP A 36 -11.23 -0.22 2.76
N LEU A 37 -10.46 0.83 2.43
CA LEU A 37 -9.92 1.79 3.39
C LEU A 37 -10.64 3.13 3.45
N ASN A 38 -11.50 3.45 2.48
CA ASN A 38 -12.17 4.73 2.49
C ASN A 38 -13.24 4.79 3.58
N ASP A 39 -13.43 5.98 4.12
CA ASP A 39 -14.59 6.26 4.94
C ASP A 39 -15.86 6.08 4.09
N GLY A 40 -16.85 5.43 4.68
CA GLY A 40 -18.17 5.31 4.08
C GLY A 40 -18.93 6.65 4.07
N GLY A 41 -20.18 6.61 3.59
CA GLY A 41 -21.04 7.79 3.57
C GLY A 41 -21.16 8.44 4.95
N TYR A 42 -21.18 9.77 5.01
CA TYR A 42 -21.25 10.54 6.25
C TYR A 42 -20.04 10.38 7.19
N ALA A 43 -18.84 10.17 6.64
CA ALA A 43 -17.60 10.01 7.40
C ALA A 43 -17.65 8.84 8.39
N THR A 44 -18.39 7.79 8.04
CA THR A 44 -18.36 6.54 8.80
C THR A 44 -16.98 5.90 8.60
N PRO A 45 -16.36 5.37 9.66
CA PRO A 45 -15.06 4.73 9.55
C PRO A 45 -15.05 3.59 8.51
N PRO A 46 -13.87 3.16 8.04
CA PRO A 46 -13.77 2.12 7.02
C PRO A 46 -14.40 0.81 7.49
N GLN A 47 -15.00 0.07 6.55
CA GLN A 47 -15.69 -1.19 6.85
C GLN A 47 -14.74 -2.20 7.51
N LEU A 48 -13.49 -2.26 7.05
CA LEU A 48 -12.43 -3.08 7.65
C LEU A 48 -12.26 -2.84 9.16
N ARG A 49 -12.34 -1.57 9.61
CA ARG A 49 -12.26 -1.25 11.05
C ARG A 49 -13.46 -1.82 11.81
N THR A 50 -14.65 -1.70 11.22
CA THR A 50 -15.90 -2.21 11.83
C THR A 50 -15.85 -3.73 11.97
N ASP A 51 -15.36 -4.42 10.94
CA ASP A 51 -15.29 -5.88 10.95
C ASP A 51 -14.20 -6.41 11.88
N LEU A 52 -13.06 -5.74 12.01
CA LEU A 52 -12.05 -6.06 13.02
C LEU A 52 -12.59 -5.89 14.46
N LEU A 53 -13.39 -4.85 14.71
CA LEU A 53 -14.05 -4.67 16.01
C LEU A 53 -15.08 -5.76 16.29
N LYS A 54 -15.83 -6.18 15.27
CA LYS A 54 -16.76 -7.31 15.37
C LYS A 54 -16.03 -8.63 15.62
N LEU A 55 -14.91 -8.87 14.94
CA LEU A 55 -14.05 -10.03 15.17
C LEU A 55 -13.54 -10.05 16.61
N HIS A 56 -13.12 -8.91 17.13
CA HIS A 56 -12.73 -8.77 18.52
C HIS A 56 -13.87 -9.12 19.49
N GLN A 57 -15.09 -8.68 19.23
CA GLN A 57 -16.26 -9.03 20.04
C GLN A 57 -16.55 -10.54 20.03
N LEU A 58 -16.47 -11.18 18.85
CA LEU A 58 -16.60 -12.63 18.74
C LEU A 58 -15.50 -13.36 19.51
N ALA A 59 -14.27 -12.86 19.44
CA ALA A 59 -13.13 -13.43 20.16
C ALA A 59 -13.33 -13.31 21.67
N MET A 60 -13.82 -12.18 22.18
CA MET A 60 -14.18 -12.02 23.60
C MET A 60 -15.22 -13.06 24.02
N ALA A 61 -16.32 -13.19 23.28
CA ALA A 61 -17.39 -14.13 23.60
C ALA A 61 -16.91 -15.60 23.56
N VAL A 62 -16.15 -15.99 22.54
CA VAL A 62 -15.72 -17.38 22.36
C VAL A 62 -14.57 -17.75 23.30
N ILE A 63 -13.52 -16.92 23.34
CA ILE A 63 -12.26 -17.25 24.03
C ILE A 63 -12.36 -16.95 25.52
N ASN A 64 -12.94 -15.80 25.89
CA ASN A 64 -12.96 -15.37 27.30
C ASN A 64 -14.23 -15.82 28.02
N GLU A 65 -15.37 -15.82 27.34
CA GLU A 65 -16.67 -16.15 27.95
C GLU A 65 -17.13 -17.58 27.64
N GLY A 66 -16.45 -18.30 26.74
CA GLY A 66 -16.71 -19.70 26.43
C GLY A 66 -17.97 -19.93 25.59
N ALA A 67 -18.44 -18.93 24.84
CA ALA A 67 -19.62 -19.02 23.97
C ALA A 67 -19.38 -19.90 22.73
N ARG A 68 -19.46 -21.22 22.92
CA ARG A 68 -19.20 -22.23 21.87
C ARG A 68 -20.07 -22.08 20.61
N SER A 69 -21.26 -21.50 20.73
CA SER A 69 -22.17 -21.28 19.61
C SER A 69 -21.66 -20.23 18.61
N GLN A 70 -20.69 -19.39 19.00
CA GLN A 70 -20.15 -18.32 18.16
C GLN A 70 -18.82 -18.67 17.47
N VAL A 71 -18.28 -19.87 17.73
CA VAL A 71 -16.98 -20.31 17.20
C VAL A 71 -16.94 -20.28 15.67
N ALA A 72 -17.99 -20.75 15.01
CA ALA A 72 -18.05 -20.76 13.54
C ALA A 72 -17.95 -19.34 12.96
N TYR A 73 -18.76 -18.42 13.47
CA TYR A 73 -18.76 -17.02 13.03
C TYR A 73 -17.43 -16.30 13.30
N LEU A 74 -16.73 -16.65 14.38
CA LEU A 74 -15.39 -16.12 14.67
C LEU A 74 -14.40 -16.48 13.55
N PHE A 75 -14.36 -17.75 13.15
CA PHE A 75 -13.41 -18.22 12.15
C PHE A 75 -13.79 -17.86 10.73
N GLU A 76 -15.09 -17.83 10.39
CA GLU A 76 -15.55 -17.29 9.09
C GLU A 76 -15.10 -15.84 8.93
N LEU A 77 -15.44 -14.97 9.88
CA LEU A 77 -15.08 -13.56 9.79
C LEU A 77 -13.56 -13.34 9.79
N ALA A 78 -12.80 -14.16 10.52
CA ALA A 78 -11.34 -14.10 10.50
C ALA A 78 -10.78 -14.47 9.11
N SER A 79 -11.34 -15.50 8.47
CA SER A 79 -10.91 -15.95 7.14
C SER A 79 -11.23 -14.89 6.07
N ASP A 80 -12.44 -14.33 6.10
CA ASP A 80 -12.85 -13.29 5.16
C ASP A 80 -11.95 -12.04 5.28
N LEU A 81 -11.63 -11.65 6.52
CA LEU A 81 -10.73 -10.51 6.78
C LEU A 81 -9.28 -10.79 6.35
N ASP A 82 -8.79 -12.02 6.52
CA ASP A 82 -7.45 -12.41 6.10
C ASP A 82 -7.33 -12.35 4.56
N GLU A 83 -8.33 -12.85 3.83
CA GLU A 83 -8.38 -12.77 2.36
C GLU A 83 -8.43 -11.30 1.88
N GLN A 84 -9.29 -10.48 2.50
CA GLN A 84 -9.39 -9.05 2.18
C GLN A 84 -8.04 -8.34 2.39
N VAL A 85 -7.40 -8.54 3.55
CA VAL A 85 -6.10 -7.92 3.86
C VAL A 85 -5.01 -8.42 2.92
N SER A 86 -5.01 -9.70 2.56
CA SER A 86 -4.07 -10.27 1.60
C SER A 86 -4.19 -9.60 0.23
N HIS A 87 -5.41 -9.38 -0.27
CA HIS A 87 -5.64 -8.66 -1.53
C HIS A 87 -5.10 -7.23 -1.47
N MET A 88 -5.35 -6.53 -0.36
CA MET A 88 -4.80 -5.19 -0.15
C MET A 88 -3.26 -5.17 -0.12
N MET A 89 -2.63 -6.17 0.50
CA MET A 89 -1.17 -6.28 0.49
C MET A 89 -0.62 -6.43 -0.92
N THR A 90 -1.24 -7.26 -1.77
CA THR A 90 -0.84 -7.39 -3.18
C THR A 90 -0.92 -6.06 -3.92
N ASN A 91 -2.00 -5.29 -3.75
CA ASN A 91 -2.13 -3.96 -4.37
C ASN A 91 -1.05 -2.98 -3.88
N LEU A 92 -0.72 -3.00 -2.58
CA LEU A 92 0.37 -2.19 -2.03
C LEU A 92 1.75 -2.60 -2.56
N GLU A 93 1.98 -3.89 -2.76
CA GLU A 93 3.21 -4.42 -3.36
C GLU A 93 3.37 -3.95 -4.82
N GLU A 94 2.30 -3.94 -5.61
CA GLU A 94 2.34 -3.43 -6.99
C GLU A 94 2.71 -1.94 -7.05
N VAL A 95 2.12 -1.14 -6.17
CA VAL A 95 2.44 0.29 -6.02
C VAL A 95 3.91 0.46 -5.64
N GLN A 96 4.37 -0.27 -4.61
CA GLN A 96 5.74 -0.20 -4.14
C GLN A 96 6.73 -0.62 -5.24
N ALA A 97 6.44 -1.69 -5.99
CA ALA A 97 7.30 -2.18 -7.06
C ALA A 97 7.46 -1.12 -8.16
N THR A 98 6.37 -0.48 -8.57
CA THR A 98 6.39 0.60 -9.57
C THR A 98 7.23 1.79 -9.09
N LEU A 99 7.01 2.24 -7.85
CA LEU A 99 7.78 3.35 -7.27
C LEU A 99 9.26 2.97 -7.13
N SER A 100 9.54 1.75 -6.69
CA SER A 100 10.90 1.23 -6.52
C SER A 100 11.65 1.22 -7.86
N GLN A 101 11.01 0.75 -8.93
CA GLN A 101 11.56 0.79 -10.28
C GLN A 101 11.90 2.22 -10.71
N LEU A 102 10.99 3.18 -10.49
CA LEU A 102 11.24 4.57 -10.85
C LEU A 102 12.39 5.18 -10.02
N THR A 103 12.42 4.91 -8.71
CA THR A 103 13.48 5.40 -7.83
C THR A 103 14.84 4.78 -8.12
N ALA A 104 14.89 3.57 -8.67
CA ALA A 104 16.15 2.94 -9.10
C ALA A 104 16.78 3.65 -10.30
N LEU A 105 16.02 4.47 -11.04
CA LEU A 105 16.51 5.31 -12.13
C LEU A 105 16.97 6.69 -11.67
N TYR A 106 17.07 6.92 -10.36
CA TYR A 106 17.51 8.19 -9.81
C TYR A 106 18.92 8.55 -10.30
N PRO A 107 19.13 9.72 -10.94
CA PRO A 107 20.44 10.14 -11.42
C PRO A 107 21.44 10.41 -10.29
N ASP A 108 22.64 9.82 -10.39
CA ASP A 108 23.70 9.96 -9.39
C ASP A 108 24.22 11.41 -9.27
N SER A 109 24.20 12.17 -10.37
CA SER A 109 24.54 13.61 -10.39
C SER A 109 23.63 14.46 -9.49
N LEU A 110 22.45 13.95 -9.14
CA LEU A 110 21.52 14.60 -8.20
C LEU A 110 21.73 14.17 -6.74
N CYS A 111 22.51 13.12 -6.47
CA CYS A 111 22.85 12.68 -5.11
C CYS A 111 23.89 13.58 -4.43
N TYR A 112 24.71 14.31 -5.20
CA TYR A 112 25.78 15.20 -4.70
C TYR A 112 25.30 16.58 -4.20
N GLY A 113 24.07 16.67 -3.65
CA GLY A 113 23.54 17.91 -3.05
C GLY A 113 23.66 17.98 -1.52
N GLY A 114 24.20 16.94 -0.87
CA GLY A 114 23.97 16.68 0.55
C GLY A 114 25.18 16.64 1.47
N LEU A 115 26.37 17.15 1.13
CA LEU A 115 27.48 17.31 2.08
C LEU A 115 28.42 18.44 1.62
N ASP A 116 27.94 19.68 1.62
CA ASP A 116 28.87 20.83 1.68
C ASP A 116 28.20 21.99 2.44
N GLY A 117 27.87 21.71 3.69
CA GLY A 117 27.76 22.75 4.72
C GLY A 117 29.15 22.99 5.30
N ASP A 118 30.01 23.65 4.54
CA ASP A 118 31.40 23.96 4.92
C ASP A 118 31.47 25.31 5.67
N LYS A 119 32.17 25.28 6.82
CA LYS A 119 32.69 26.36 7.69
C LYS A 119 31.77 27.15 8.63
#